data_AF-A0A925KJJ7-F1
#
_entry.id   AF-A0A925KJJ7-F1
#
_cell.length_a   1.000
_cell.length_b   1.000
_cell.length_c   1.000
_cell.angle_alpha   90.00
_cell.angle_beta   90.00
_cell.angle_gamma   90.00
#
_symmetry.space_group_name_H-M   'P 1'
#
loop_
_entity.id
_entity.type
_entity.pdbx_description
1 polymer ?
#
loop_
_entity_poly.entity_id
_entity_poly.type
_entity_poly.pdbx_seq_one_letter_code
_entity_poly.pdbx_strand_id
1 'polypeptide(L)'
;MDLKVIPTRVHGALDYVIGFGLILSPLLFNFQDTDSAAAIIPIILGSTLILYSLFTDYEWGVFKLIIMPYRLILDALLSLLLIVSPFLFSFISETPSIWVLHIFTGLGIATISVFSQINTSDSIKYTDG
;
A
#
# COMPACT_ATOMS: atom_id res chain seq x y z
N MET A 1 -15.99 -2.35 -21.77
CA MET A 1 -16.68 -2.49 -20.47
C MET A 1 -15.98 -1.53 -19.53
N ASP A 2 -16.59 -0.38 -19.27
CA ASP A 2 -16.06 0.60 -18.32
C ASP A 2 -16.23 0.04 -16.89
N LEU A 3 -15.26 -0.78 -16.47
CA LEU A 3 -15.17 -1.28 -15.11
C LEU A 3 -14.59 -0.18 -14.22
N LYS A 4 -15.38 0.87 -13.99
CA LYS A 4 -15.09 1.84 -12.92
C LYS A 4 -15.50 1.21 -11.58
N VAL A 5 -14.68 0.30 -11.06
CA VAL A 5 -15.06 -0.50 -9.88
C VAL A 5 -14.74 0.22 -8.56
N ILE A 6 -13.72 1.07 -8.52
CA ILE A 6 -13.35 1.81 -7.29
C ILE A 6 -13.11 3.28 -7.64
N PRO A 7 -13.92 4.23 -7.13
CA PRO A 7 -13.58 5.63 -7.21
C PRO A 7 -12.28 5.82 -6.45
N THR A 8 -11.35 6.54 -7.04
CA THR A 8 -10.00 6.76 -6.52
C THR A 8 -9.99 7.34 -5.08
N ARG A 9 -11.11 7.95 -4.62
CA ARG A 9 -11.35 8.40 -3.22
C ARG A 9 -11.33 7.24 -2.24
N VAL A 10 -11.92 6.13 -2.66
CA VAL A 10 -11.97 4.88 -1.89
C VAL A 10 -10.61 4.19 -1.91
N HIS A 11 -9.89 4.23 -3.04
CA HIS A 11 -8.49 3.73 -3.11
C HIS A 11 -7.60 4.45 -2.08
N GLY A 12 -7.58 5.79 -2.11
CA GLY A 12 -6.80 6.56 -1.15
C GLY A 12 -7.22 6.34 0.31
N ALA A 13 -8.52 6.21 0.59
CA ALA A 13 -9.01 5.88 1.93
C ALA A 13 -8.56 4.48 2.39
N LEU A 14 -8.58 3.49 1.49
CA LEU A 14 -8.08 2.15 1.76
C LEU A 14 -6.58 2.16 2.05
N ASP A 15 -5.80 2.96 1.32
CA ASP A 15 -4.35 3.10 1.58
C ASP A 15 -4.07 3.60 3.01
N TYR A 16 -4.85 4.58 3.49
CA TYR A 16 -4.73 5.04 4.89
C TYR A 16 -5.08 3.93 5.88
N VAL A 17 -6.18 3.20 5.66
CA VAL A 17 -6.61 2.12 6.55
C VAL A 17 -5.56 1.00 6.59
N ILE A 18 -5.04 0.61 5.43
CA ILE A 18 -4.00 -0.42 5.31
C ILE A 18 -2.70 0.06 5.96
N GLY A 19 -2.29 1.30 5.72
CA GLY A 19 -1.07 1.87 6.31
C GLY A 19 -1.16 1.95 7.83
N PHE A 20 -2.28 2.40 8.39
CA PHE A 20 -2.50 2.40 9.83
C PHE A 20 -2.54 0.97 10.40
N GLY A 21 -3.20 0.04 9.71
CA GLY A 21 -3.22 -1.37 10.09
C GLY A 21 -1.83 -1.99 10.12
N LEU A 22 -0.97 -1.65 9.16
CA LEU A 22 0.43 -2.10 9.11
C LEU A 22 1.26 -1.53 10.26
N ILE A 23 1.12 -0.23 10.58
CA ILE A 23 1.81 0.40 11.70
C ILE A 23 1.38 -0.22 13.03
N LEU A 24 0.09 -0.50 13.19
CA LEU A 24 -0.44 -1.11 14.40
C LEU A 24 -0.26 -2.64 14.44
N SER A 25 0.16 -3.27 13.35
CA SER A 25 0.29 -4.73 13.28
C SER A 25 1.16 -5.34 14.38
N PRO A 26 2.31 -4.76 14.80
CA PRO A 26 3.13 -5.34 15.86
C PRO A 26 2.42 -5.33 17.22
N LEU A 27 1.59 -4.31 17.46
CA LEU A 27 0.78 -4.17 18.65
C LEU A 27 -0.42 -5.14 18.63
N LEU A 28 -1.13 -5.22 17.50
CA LEU A 28 -2.34 -6.05 17.35
C LEU A 28 -2.08 -7.54 17.48
N PHE A 29 -0.91 -7.98 17.03
CA PHE A 29 -0.53 -9.39 17.03
C PHE A 29 0.54 -9.73 18.07
N ASN A 30 0.87 -8.76 18.94
CA ASN A 30 1.74 -8.92 20.11
C ASN A 30 3.13 -9.51 19.79
N PHE A 31 3.71 -9.14 18.65
CA PHE A 31 5.08 -9.47 18.27
C PHE A 31 6.01 -8.25 18.29
N GLN A 32 5.65 -7.25 19.09
CA GLN A 32 6.41 -6.04 19.37
C GLN A 32 7.73 -6.27 20.13
N ASP A 33 7.82 -7.37 20.90
CA ASP A 33 9.03 -7.74 21.64
C ASP A 33 10.06 -8.49 20.77
N THR A 34 9.69 -8.82 19.54
CA THR A 34 10.61 -9.42 18.58
C THR A 34 11.36 -8.28 17.90
N ASP A 35 12.62 -8.02 18.27
CA ASP A 35 13.59 -7.09 17.62
C ASP A 35 13.90 -7.48 16.14
N SER A 36 13.06 -8.30 15.53
CA SER A 36 13.21 -8.86 14.20
C SER A 36 12.65 -7.92 13.15
N ALA A 37 13.23 -7.99 11.95
CA ALA A 37 12.78 -7.25 10.78
C ALA A 37 11.26 -7.40 10.52
N ALA A 38 10.67 -8.51 10.98
CA ALA A 38 9.24 -8.77 10.97
C ALA A 38 8.34 -7.68 11.61
N ALA A 39 8.81 -6.97 12.64
CA ALA A 39 8.04 -5.90 13.29
C ALA A 39 8.32 -4.52 12.67
N ILE A 40 9.56 -4.30 12.20
CA ILE A 40 10.01 -3.01 11.65
C ILE A 40 9.54 -2.80 10.22
N ILE A 41 9.62 -3.84 9.37
CA ILE A 41 9.20 -3.80 7.96
C ILE A 41 7.77 -3.29 7.80
N PRO A 42 6.73 -3.84 8.46
CA PRO A 42 5.35 -3.39 8.26
C PRO A 42 5.16 -1.95 8.76
N ILE A 43 5.84 -1.52 9.84
CA ILE A 43 5.79 -0.12 10.29
C ILE A 43 6.36 0.81 9.21
N ILE A 44 7.54 0.50 8.66
CA ILE A 44 8.18 1.34 7.63
C ILE A 44 7.32 1.38 6.37
N LEU A 45 6.82 0.23 5.91
CA LEU A 45 6.01 0.15 4.69
C LEU A 45 4.64 0.83 4.89
N GLY A 46 3.99 0.65 6.04
CA GLY A 46 2.74 1.33 6.40
C GLY A 46 2.91 2.84 6.53
N SER A 47 4.03 3.30 7.12
CA SER A 47 4.36 4.72 7.21
C SER A 47 4.64 5.31 5.84
N THR A 48 5.38 4.58 4.99
CA THR A 48 5.64 4.98 3.60
C THR A 48 4.32 5.09 2.84
N LEU A 49 3.43 4.09 2.96
CA LEU A 49 2.06 4.06 2.43
C LEU A 49 1.27 5.31 2.76
N ILE A 50 1.22 5.69 4.04
CA ILE A 50 0.55 6.91 4.48
C ILE A 50 1.24 8.15 3.93
N LEU A 51 2.57 8.22 4.01
CA LEU A 51 3.34 9.38 3.58
C LEU A 51 3.12 9.68 2.10
N TYR A 52 3.36 8.74 1.19
CA TYR A 52 3.14 9.04 -0.22
C TYR A 52 1.66 9.24 -0.55
N SER A 53 0.73 8.59 0.17
CA SER A 53 -0.71 8.86 -0.01
C SER A 53 -1.04 10.32 0.32
N LEU A 54 -0.36 10.92 1.31
CA LEU A 54 -0.43 12.34 1.66
C LEU A 54 0.14 13.27 0.58
N PHE A 55 1.21 12.82 -0.11
CA PHE A 55 1.92 13.54 -1.18
C PHE A 55 1.38 13.26 -2.59
N THR A 56 0.32 12.46 -2.73
CA THR A 56 -0.23 12.14 -4.04
C THR A 56 -1.49 12.93 -4.34
N ASP A 57 -1.62 13.36 -5.60
CA ASP A 57 -2.69 14.23 -6.07
C ASP A 57 -4.06 13.57 -5.90
N TYR A 58 -4.73 14.00 -4.84
CA TYR A 58 -6.08 13.67 -4.48
C TYR A 58 -6.76 14.96 -4.06
N GLU A 59 -8.10 15.03 -4.04
CA GLU A 59 -8.80 16.18 -3.44
C GLU A 59 -8.42 16.41 -1.95
N TRP A 60 -7.67 15.47 -1.34
CA TRP A 60 -7.14 15.49 0.02
C TRP A 60 -5.60 15.43 0.09
N GLY A 61 -4.91 15.35 -1.05
CA GLY A 61 -3.44 15.38 -1.10
C GLY A 61 -2.94 16.80 -0.86
N VAL A 62 -2.05 16.99 0.12
CA VAL A 62 -1.56 18.33 0.51
C VAL A 62 -0.67 18.91 -0.59
N PHE A 63 0.07 18.05 -1.29
CA PHE A 63 0.90 18.41 -2.43
C PHE A 63 0.53 17.53 -3.61
N LYS A 64 -0.01 18.14 -4.66
CA LYS A 64 -0.43 17.49 -5.91
C LYS A 64 0.76 17.12 -6.80
N LEU A 65 1.69 16.32 -6.27
CA LEU A 65 2.98 16.07 -6.93
C LEU A 65 3.04 14.73 -7.66
N ILE A 66 2.36 13.70 -7.14
CA ILE A 66 2.41 12.36 -7.73
C ILE A 66 1.19 12.15 -8.64
N ILE A 67 1.46 11.92 -9.92
CA ILE A 67 0.46 11.61 -10.96
C ILE A 67 0.08 10.13 -10.84
N MET A 68 -1.18 9.76 -11.13
CA MET A 68 -1.71 8.38 -10.97
C MET A 68 -0.81 7.23 -11.47
N PRO A 69 -0.09 7.32 -12.61
CA PRO A 69 0.82 6.25 -13.05
C PRO A 69 1.93 5.95 -12.06
N TYR A 70 2.48 6.98 -11.41
CA TYR A 70 3.54 6.83 -10.42
C TYR A 70 3.03 6.17 -9.13
N ARG A 71 1.79 6.47 -8.71
CA ARG A 71 1.18 5.79 -7.56
C ARG A 71 1.00 4.30 -7.83
N LEU A 72 0.53 3.92 -9.02
CA LEU A 72 0.39 2.49 -9.37
C LEU A 72 1.73 1.73 -9.31
N ILE A 73 2.83 2.39 -9.71
CA ILE A 73 4.18 1.82 -9.60
C ILE A 73 4.58 1.67 -8.12
N LEU A 74 4.34 2.69 -7.28
CA LEU A 74 4.63 2.61 -5.85
C LEU A 74 3.84 1.49 -5.18
N ASP A 75 2.54 1.38 -5.46
CA ASP A 75 1.70 0.32 -4.90
C ASP A 75 2.16 -1.08 -5.35
N ALA A 76 2.60 -1.22 -6.60
CA ALA A 76 3.19 -2.46 -7.11
C ALA A 76 4.51 -2.81 -6.42
N LEU A 77 5.38 -1.82 -6.19
CA LEU A 77 6.65 -2.03 -5.48
C LEU A 77 6.41 -2.43 -4.02
N LEU A 78 5.46 -1.77 -3.34
CA LEU A 78 5.14 -2.04 -1.94
C LEU A 78 4.47 -3.39 -1.75
N SER A 79 3.51 -3.74 -2.60
CA SER A 79 2.85 -5.05 -2.57
C SER A 79 3.86 -6.17 -2.80
N LEU A 80 4.74 -6.02 -3.79
CA LEU A 80 5.79 -6.99 -4.07
C LEU A 80 6.78 -7.12 -2.92
N LEU A 81 7.22 -6.00 -2.35
CA LEU A 81 8.14 -5.98 -1.20
C LEU A 81 7.50 -6.65 0.02
N LEU A 82 6.22 -6.38 0.30
CA LEU A 82 5.45 -7.05 1.36
C LEU A 82 5.39 -8.57 1.15
N ILE A 83 5.05 -9.02 -0.07
CA ILE A 83 4.94 -10.46 -0.38
C ILE A 83 6.30 -11.17 -0.27
N VAL A 84 7.38 -10.52 -0.71
CA VAL A 84 8.73 -11.10 -0.72
C VAL A 84 9.41 -11.01 0.66
N SER A 85 9.01 -10.05 1.51
CA SER A 85 9.64 -9.82 2.81
C SER A 85 9.77 -11.07 3.71
N PRO A 86 8.78 -11.98 3.83
CA PRO A 86 8.90 -13.14 4.71
C PRO A 86 9.96 -14.14 4.25
N PHE A 87 10.20 -14.20 2.94
CA PHE A 87 11.22 -15.03 2.35
C PHE A 87 12.60 -14.37 2.47
N LEU A 88 12.68 -13.06 2.24
CA LEU A 88 13.95 -12.31 2.24
C LEU A 88 14.57 -12.23 3.64
N PHE A 89 13.75 -12.00 4.66
CA PHE A 89 14.19 -11.88 6.04
C PHE A 89 13.98 -13.18 6.84
N SER A 90 13.60 -14.27 6.17
CA SER A 90 13.45 -15.62 6.74
C SER A 90 12.51 -15.71 7.95
N PHE A 91 11.56 -14.79 8.12
CA PHE A 91 10.52 -14.90 9.16
C PHE A 91 9.33 -15.78 8.75
N ILE A 92 9.44 -16.52 7.64
CA ILE A 92 8.49 -17.58 7.27
C ILE A 92 8.44 -18.71 8.33
N SER A 93 9.52 -18.90 9.10
CA SER A 93 9.62 -19.88 10.19
C SER A 93 9.11 -19.36 11.53
N GLU A 94 8.72 -18.09 11.60
CA GLU A 94 8.14 -17.47 12.80
C GLU A 94 6.64 -17.78 12.92
N THR A 95 5.99 -17.14 13.90
CA THR A 95 4.55 -17.26 14.12
C THR A 95 3.76 -17.01 12.82
N PRO A 96 2.80 -17.89 12.46
CA PRO A 96 2.04 -17.78 11.22
C PRO A 96 1.38 -16.43 10.98
N SER A 97 0.90 -15.79 12.05
CA SER A 97 0.28 -14.47 11.99
C SER A 97 1.18 -13.38 11.38
N ILE A 98 2.51 -13.49 11.54
CA ILE A 98 3.46 -12.49 11.04
C ILE A 98 3.53 -12.55 9.51
N TRP A 99 3.90 -13.70 8.94
CA TRP A 99 4.10 -13.80 7.49
C TRP A 99 2.76 -13.77 6.73
N VAL A 100 1.67 -14.28 7.32
CA VAL A 100 0.32 -14.20 6.72
C VAL A 100 -0.11 -12.75 6.56
N LEU A 101 0.12 -11.89 7.57
CA LEU A 101 -0.21 -10.47 7.48
C LEU A 101 0.52 -9.80 6.31
N HIS A 102 1.82 -10.07 6.14
CA HIS A 102 2.61 -9.48 5.07
C HIS A 102 2.11 -9.89 3.67
N ILE A 103 1.91 -11.19 3.46
CA ILE A 103 1.45 -11.72 2.17
C ILE A 103 0.02 -11.27 1.88
N PHE A 104 -0.89 -11.35 2.87
CA PHE A 104 -2.28 -11.00 2.71
C PHE A 104 -2.46 -9.51 2.44
N THR A 105 -1.76 -8.64 3.19
CA THR A 105 -1.78 -7.20 2.95
C THR A 105 -1.17 -6.84 1.60
N GLY A 106 -0.03 -7.45 1.23
CA GLY A 106 0.58 -7.24 -0.08
C GLY A 106 -0.35 -7.63 -1.23
N LEU A 107 -1.03 -8.77 -1.12
CA LEU A 107 -2.02 -9.22 -2.10
C LEU A 107 -3.25 -8.28 -2.15
N GLY A 108 -3.68 -7.77 -1.00
CA GLY A 108 -4.75 -6.77 -0.90
C GLY A 108 -4.41 -5.50 -1.65
N ILE A 109 -3.21 -4.93 -1.41
CA ILE A 109 -2.72 -3.73 -2.11
C ILE A 109 -2.63 -3.98 -3.62
N ALA A 110 -2.08 -5.12 -4.04
CA ALA A 110 -1.98 -5.46 -5.46
C ALA A 110 -3.36 -5.56 -6.12
N THR A 111 -4.33 -6.19 -5.43
CA THR A 111 -5.71 -6.30 -5.90
C THR A 111 -6.34 -4.91 -6.05
N ILE A 112 -6.29 -4.08 -5.02
CA ILE A 112 -6.84 -2.72 -5.06
C ILE A 112 -6.20 -1.91 -6.19
N SER A 113 -4.88 -2.03 -6.39
CA SER A 113 -4.14 -1.36 -7.48
C SER A 113 -4.59 -1.80 -8.87
N VAL A 114 -4.74 -3.11 -9.08
CA VAL A 114 -5.19 -3.68 -10.36
C VAL A 114 -6.64 -3.28 -10.66
N PHE A 115 -7.51 -3.26 -9.65
CA PHE A 115 -8.92 -2.89 -9.82
C PHE A 115 -9.15 -1.37 -9.86
N SER A 116 -8.18 -0.57 -9.42
CA SER A 116 -8.21 0.90 -9.50
C SER A 116 -7.67 1.44 -10.84
N GLN A 117 -7.46 0.59 -11.85
CA GLN A 117 -6.91 0.99 -13.15
C GLN A 117 -7.64 2.19 -13.77
N ILE A 118 -6.85 3.26 -13.95
CA ILE A 118 -6.91 4.38 -14.90
C ILE A 118 -8.16 4.50 -15.78
N ASN A 119 -8.99 5.52 -15.49
CA ASN A 119 -9.75 6.18 -16.53
C ASN A 119 -8.75 7.01 -17.37
N THR A 120 -8.47 6.59 -18.61
CA THR A 120 -7.66 7.33 -19.60
C THR A 120 -8.19 8.76 -19.88
N SER A 121 -9.40 9.11 -19.43
CA SER A 121 -9.93 10.48 -19.54
C SER A 121 -9.19 11.52 -18.69
N ASP A 122 -8.54 11.11 -17.60
CA ASP A 122 -7.87 12.07 -16.71
C ASP A 122 -6.43 12.40 -17.16
N SER A 123 -5.79 11.56 -17.98
CA SER A 123 -4.46 11.84 -18.54
C SER A 123 -4.50 12.86 -19.69
N ILE A 124 -5.63 12.99 -20.39
CA ILE A 124 -5.79 13.97 -21.49
C ILE A 124 -5.98 15.39 -20.93
N LYS A 125 -6.54 15.54 -19.73
CA LYS A 125 -6.68 16.86 -19.08
C LYS A 125 -5.36 17.54 -18.71
N TYR A 126 -4.23 16.83 -18.75
CA TYR A 126 -2.90 17.36 -18.43
C TYR A 126 -2.03 17.64 -19.66
N THR A 127 -2.41 17.17 -20.85
CA THR A 127 -1.72 17.46 -22.11
C THR A 127 -2.27 18.67 -22.84
N ASP A 128 -3.42 19.18 -22.38
CA ASP A 128 -4.20 20.22 -23.06
C ASP A 128 -4.11 21.59 -22.36
N GLY A 129 -3.09 21.78 -21.51
CA GLY A 129 -2.81 23.02 -20.77
C GLY A 129 -1.57 23.74 -21.27
#